data_AF-A0A923VNM5-F1
#
_entry.id   AF-A0A923VNM5-F1
#
_cell.length_a   1.000
_cell.length_b   1.000
_cell.length_c   1.000
_cell.angle_alpha   90.00
_cell.angle_beta   90.00
_cell.angle_gamma   90.00
#
_symmetry.space_group_name_H-M   'P 1'
#
loop_
_entity.id
_entity.type
_entity.pdbx_description
1 polymer ?
#
loop_
_entity_poly.entity_id
_entity_poly.type
_entity_poly.pdbx_seq_one_letter_code
_entity_poly.pdbx_strand_id
1 'polypeptide(L)'
;GAQAQRRLSLAFEQREVHKRYVAVVDGILNAPGETPDGWAVINLPIIVDWPNRPLRIIDAAMGKPSVTRWRVLSHDEAARTTRLELEPVTGRSHQLRVHLKALGHPILGDTLYADARVQARAPRLLLHASSLSLAHPENQEPPTFESAVPF
;
A
#
# COMPACT_ATOMS: atom_id res chain seq x y z
N GLY A 1 5.14 25.31 -9.64
CA GLY A 1 5.86 26.40 -8.95
C GLY A 1 5.94 26.14 -7.44
N ALA A 2 6.80 26.85 -6.70
CA ALA A 2 7.09 26.59 -5.28
C ALA A 2 5.88 26.71 -4.33
N GLN A 3 4.90 27.57 -4.64
CA GLN A 3 3.65 27.66 -3.86
C GLN A 3 2.77 26.41 -4.02
N ALA A 4 2.62 25.90 -5.24
CA ALA A 4 1.88 24.66 -5.49
C ALA A 4 2.51 23.45 -4.78
N GLN A 5 3.84 23.37 -4.80
CA GLN A 5 4.58 22.32 -4.07
C GLN A 5 4.30 22.37 -2.56
N ARG A 6 4.34 23.57 -1.94
CA ARG A 6 4.03 23.72 -0.50
C ARG A 6 2.60 23.32 -0.16
N ARG A 7 1.61 23.73 -0.97
CA ARG A 7 0.20 23.35 -0.76
C ARG A 7 0.00 21.83 -0.87
N LEU A 8 0.62 21.19 -1.87
CA LEU A 8 0.58 19.74 -2.01
C LEU A 8 1.24 19.06 -0.80
N SER A 9 2.43 19.49 -0.38
CA SER A 9 3.09 18.94 0.81
C SER A 9 2.20 19.02 2.06
N LEU A 10 1.53 20.15 2.30
CA LEU A 10 0.60 20.31 3.41
C LEU A 10 -0.58 19.34 3.31
N ALA A 11 -1.20 19.19 2.14
CA ALA A 11 -2.30 18.24 1.94
C ALA A 11 -1.87 16.79 2.25
N PHE A 12 -0.65 16.40 1.86
CA PHE A 12 -0.09 15.09 2.22
C PHE A 12 0.15 14.96 3.73
N GLU A 13 0.63 16.00 4.39
CA GLU A 13 0.85 16.04 5.85
C GLU A 13 -0.47 15.95 6.63
N GLN A 14 -1.50 16.66 6.16
CA GLN A 14 -2.84 16.71 6.75
C GLN A 14 -3.70 15.48 6.40
N ARG A 15 -3.18 14.57 5.56
CA ARG A 15 -3.88 13.35 5.09
C ARG A 15 -5.15 13.65 4.29
N GLU A 16 -5.20 14.81 3.65
CA GLU A 16 -6.27 15.24 2.73
C GLU A 16 -6.09 14.67 1.32
N VAL A 17 -5.10 13.78 1.16
CA VAL A 17 -4.80 13.06 -0.06
C VAL A 17 -5.22 11.60 0.09
N HIS A 18 -6.30 11.23 -0.60
CA HIS A 18 -6.78 9.86 -0.64
C HIS A 18 -6.07 9.12 -1.77
N LYS A 19 -5.46 7.99 -1.44
CA LYS A 19 -4.75 7.16 -2.41
C LYS A 19 -5.32 5.76 -2.38
N ARG A 20 -5.63 5.21 -3.54
CA ARG A 20 -5.96 3.79 -3.69
C ARG A 20 -4.91 3.12 -4.54
N TYR A 21 -4.58 1.91 -4.12
CA TYR A 21 -3.66 1.04 -4.81
C TYR A 21 -4.31 -0.32 -5.01
N VAL A 22 -3.88 -1.01 -6.06
CA VAL A 22 -4.19 -2.42 -6.27
C VAL A 22 -2.89 -3.20 -6.22
N ALA A 23 -2.92 -4.35 -5.56
CA ALA A 23 -1.79 -5.27 -5.50
C ALA A 23 -2.23 -6.72 -5.69
N VAL A 24 -1.30 -7.56 -6.17
CA VAL A 24 -1.45 -9.03 -6.17
C VAL A 24 -0.39 -9.62 -5.25
N VAL A 25 -0.85 -10.39 -4.26
CA VAL A 25 0.02 -11.00 -3.23
C VAL A 25 0.08 -12.52 -3.36
N ASP A 26 1.16 -13.12 -2.88
CA ASP A 26 1.30 -14.58 -2.76
C ASP A 26 0.33 -15.14 -1.72
N GLY A 27 -0.27 -16.29 -2.03
CA GLY A 27 -1.17 -17.01 -1.12
C GLY A 27 -2.61 -16.49 -1.13
N ILE A 28 -3.47 -17.18 -0.36
CA ILE A 28 -4.87 -16.83 -0.15
C ILE A 28 -4.98 -16.09 1.17
N LEU A 29 -4.97 -14.76 1.09
CA LEU A 29 -5.17 -13.86 2.22
C LEU A 29 -6.67 -13.63 2.46
N ASN A 30 -7.11 -13.84 3.70
CA ASN A 30 -8.47 -13.56 4.17
C ASN A 30 -8.42 -12.42 5.19
N ALA A 31 -9.44 -11.55 5.18
CA ALA A 31 -9.56 -10.49 6.18
C ALA A 31 -9.81 -11.12 7.57
N PRO A 32 -9.23 -10.57 8.66
CA PRO A 32 -9.37 -11.12 10.01
C PRO A 32 -10.77 -10.94 10.64
N GLY A 33 -11.80 -10.69 9.83
CA GLY A 33 -13.19 -10.51 10.24
C GLY A 33 -14.01 -9.82 9.14
N GLU A 34 -15.33 -9.98 9.19
CA GLU A 34 -16.25 -9.24 8.33
C GLU A 34 -16.49 -7.85 8.93
N THR A 35 -16.00 -6.80 8.27
CA THR A 35 -16.47 -5.43 8.54
C THR A 35 -17.60 -5.08 7.58
N PRO A 36 -18.52 -4.17 7.94
CA PRO A 36 -19.62 -3.79 7.05
C PRO A 36 -19.19 -3.27 5.68
N ASP A 37 -17.98 -2.72 5.58
CA ASP A 37 -17.38 -2.17 4.36
C ASP A 37 -16.31 -3.07 3.72
N GLY A 38 -16.03 -4.23 4.32
CA GLY A 38 -15.02 -5.20 3.90
C GLY A 38 -13.56 -4.80 4.15
N TRP A 39 -13.31 -3.65 4.80
CA TRP A 39 -11.97 -3.15 5.07
C TRP A 39 -11.37 -3.67 6.38
N ALA A 40 -10.16 -4.21 6.28
CA ALA A 40 -9.28 -4.51 7.40
C ALA A 40 -8.15 -3.48 7.53
N VAL A 41 -7.45 -3.50 8.67
CA VAL A 41 -6.38 -2.53 9.00
C VAL A 41 -5.09 -3.26 9.36
N ILE A 42 -3.98 -2.77 8.82
CA ILE A 42 -2.62 -3.09 9.27
C ILE A 42 -2.07 -1.84 9.95
N ASN A 43 -1.83 -1.94 11.26
CA ASN A 43 -1.27 -0.87 12.08
C ASN A 43 0.05 -1.34 12.69
N LEU A 44 1.11 -1.34 11.88
CA LEU A 44 2.44 -1.82 12.26
C LEU A 44 3.46 -0.71 12.02
N PRO A 45 4.16 -0.20 13.05
CA PRO A 45 5.10 0.90 12.86
C PRO A 45 6.32 0.50 12.03
N ILE A 46 6.81 1.42 11.19
CA ILE A 46 7.89 1.18 10.22
C ILE A 46 9.11 2.04 10.50
N ILE A 47 10.30 1.42 10.44
CA ILE A 47 11.59 2.12 10.44
C ILE A 47 12.44 1.74 9.23
N VAL A 48 13.49 2.53 8.97
CA VAL A 48 14.56 2.13 8.05
C VAL A 48 15.37 0.98 8.62
N ASP A 49 15.68 -0.02 7.82
CA ASP A 49 16.69 -1.01 8.14
C ASP A 49 18.05 -0.43 7.72
N TRP A 50 18.76 0.19 8.66
CA TRP A 50 20.02 0.89 8.38
C TRP A 50 21.11 -0.02 7.79
N PRO A 51 21.35 -1.23 8.35
CA PRO A 51 22.27 -2.20 7.77
C PRO A 51 21.91 -2.62 6.34
N ASN A 52 20.62 -2.80 6.04
CA ASN A 52 20.17 -3.37 4.76
C ASN A 52 19.44 -2.37 3.86
N ARG A 53 19.83 -1.09 3.86
CA ARG A 53 19.18 -0.06 3.02
C ARG A 53 19.16 -0.49 1.54
N PRO A 54 18.05 -0.25 0.81
CA PRO A 54 16.93 0.64 1.15
C PRO A 54 15.76 -0.04 1.91
N LEU A 55 15.98 -1.23 2.51
CA LEU A 55 14.92 -1.97 3.19
C LEU A 55 14.31 -1.20 4.37
N ARG A 56 13.11 -1.67 4.71
CA ARG A 56 12.27 -1.18 5.80
C ARG A 56 11.84 -2.39 6.61
N ILE A 57 11.67 -2.22 7.90
CA ILE A 57 11.25 -3.29 8.81
C ILE A 57 10.13 -2.78 9.73
N ILE A 58 9.36 -3.72 10.25
CA ILE A 58 8.42 -3.46 11.33
C ILE A 58 9.21 -3.40 12.63
N ASP A 59 9.03 -2.32 13.38
CA ASP A 59 9.64 -2.15 14.70
C ASP A 59 8.63 -1.47 15.62
N ALA A 60 8.15 -2.21 16.62
CA ALA A 60 7.10 -1.72 17.51
C ALA A 60 7.58 -0.60 18.47
N ALA A 61 8.88 -0.55 18.78
CA ALA A 61 9.43 0.38 19.76
C ALA A 61 9.88 1.69 19.11
N MET A 62 10.56 1.61 17.97
CA MET A 62 11.24 2.74 17.32
C MET A 62 10.61 3.10 15.96
N GLY A 63 9.72 2.26 15.44
CA GLY A 63 9.04 2.51 14.17
C GLY A 63 8.12 3.71 14.21
N LYS A 64 8.02 4.40 13.08
CA LYS A 64 7.04 5.48 12.92
C LYS A 64 5.66 4.86 12.73
N PRO A 65 4.61 5.36 13.42
CA PRO A 65 3.25 4.88 13.24
C PRO A 65 2.87 4.84 11.75
N SER A 66 2.37 3.69 11.31
CA SER A 66 2.05 3.42 9.92
C SER A 66 0.76 2.61 9.82
N VAL A 67 -0.17 3.12 9.03
CA VAL A 67 -1.52 2.55 8.91
C VAL A 67 -1.85 2.37 7.43
N THR A 68 -2.25 1.15 7.09
CA THR A 68 -2.77 0.77 5.78
C THR A 68 -4.11 0.09 5.96
N ARG A 69 -5.16 0.61 5.33
CA ARG A 69 -6.41 -0.13 5.17
C ARG A 69 -6.29 -1.01 3.94
N TRP A 70 -6.91 -2.19 3.97
CA TRP A 70 -6.93 -3.09 2.83
C TRP A 70 -8.22 -3.90 2.77
N ARG A 71 -8.60 -4.38 1.60
CA ARG A 71 -9.66 -5.36 1.42
C ARG A 71 -9.38 -6.29 0.26
N VAL A 72 -9.95 -7.49 0.31
CA VAL A 72 -9.86 -8.45 -0.78
C VAL A 72 -10.79 -8.02 -1.92
N LEU A 73 -10.25 -7.99 -3.13
CA LEU A 73 -11.04 -7.81 -4.35
C LEU A 73 -11.39 -9.16 -4.98
N SER A 74 -10.44 -10.08 -5.01
CA SER A 74 -10.66 -11.44 -5.52
C SER A 74 -9.58 -12.40 -5.06
N HIS A 75 -9.92 -13.69 -5.09
CA HIS A 75 -8.99 -14.82 -4.95
C HIS A 75 -8.78 -15.50 -6.30
N ASP A 76 -7.56 -15.92 -6.58
CA ASP A 76 -7.23 -16.84 -7.66
C ASP A 76 -6.64 -18.11 -7.03
N GLU A 77 -7.48 -19.14 -6.93
CA GLU A 77 -7.13 -20.42 -6.32
C GLU A 77 -6.10 -21.20 -7.15
N ALA A 78 -6.19 -21.11 -8.49
CA ALA A 78 -5.28 -21.82 -9.39
C ALA A 78 -3.86 -21.26 -9.29
N ALA A 79 -3.73 -19.93 -9.28
CA ALA A 79 -2.46 -19.26 -9.06
C ALA A 79 -2.06 -19.23 -7.58
N ARG A 80 -2.96 -19.50 -6.63
CA ARG A 80 -2.77 -19.24 -5.19
C ARG A 80 -2.33 -17.80 -4.93
N THR A 81 -3.18 -16.85 -5.31
CA THR A 81 -2.95 -15.41 -5.10
C THR A 81 -4.21 -14.69 -4.64
N THR A 82 -4.02 -13.53 -4.02
CA THR A 82 -5.11 -12.61 -3.67
C THR A 82 -4.87 -11.26 -4.32
N ARG A 83 -5.90 -10.71 -4.94
CA ARG A 83 -5.92 -9.32 -5.38
C ARG A 83 -6.51 -8.44 -4.28
N LEU A 84 -5.81 -7.37 -3.95
CA LEU A 84 -6.16 -6.47 -2.86
C LEU A 84 -6.37 -5.06 -3.38
N GLU A 85 -7.32 -4.36 -2.76
CA GLU A 85 -7.34 -2.90 -2.73
C GLU A 85 -6.67 -2.42 -1.44
N LEU A 86 -5.87 -1.37 -1.55
CA LEU A 86 -5.05 -0.83 -0.46
C LEU A 86 -5.21 0.69 -0.36
N GLU A 87 -5.39 1.19 0.86
CA GLU A 87 -5.46 2.61 1.19
C GLU A 87 -4.38 2.95 2.24
N PRO A 88 -3.21 3.47 1.83
CA PRO A 88 -2.19 3.92 2.76
C PRO A 88 -2.60 5.24 3.42
N VAL A 89 -3.12 5.14 4.65
CA VAL A 89 -3.51 6.29 5.50
C VAL A 89 -2.29 7.14 5.85
N THR A 90 -1.16 6.50 6.13
CA THR A 90 0.16 7.15 6.21
C THR A 90 0.96 6.96 4.92
N GLY A 91 2.05 7.71 4.74
CA GLY A 91 2.90 7.64 3.53
C GLY A 91 4.35 7.27 3.83
N ARG A 92 4.63 6.18 4.55
CA ARG A 92 6.02 5.74 4.78
C ARG A 92 6.61 5.06 3.54
N SER A 93 7.91 5.22 3.35
CA SER A 93 8.62 4.52 2.27
C SER A 93 8.37 3.02 2.35
N HIS A 94 8.01 2.41 1.21
CA HIS A 94 7.69 0.99 1.08
C HIS A 94 6.58 0.45 2.01
N GLN A 95 5.72 1.32 2.56
CA GLN A 95 4.72 0.94 3.56
C GLN A 95 3.85 -0.25 3.16
N LEU A 96 3.23 -0.19 1.98
CA LEU A 96 2.35 -1.27 1.49
C LEU A 96 3.11 -2.60 1.36
N ARG A 97 4.34 -2.54 0.82
CA ARG A 97 5.19 -3.72 0.58
C ARG A 97 5.58 -4.40 1.89
N VAL A 98 6.04 -3.62 2.88
CA VAL A 98 6.50 -4.17 4.16
C VAL A 98 5.32 -4.65 5.03
N HIS A 99 4.18 -3.95 4.98
CA HIS A 99 2.96 -4.39 5.69
C HIS A 99 2.45 -5.72 5.15
N LEU A 100 2.37 -5.87 3.82
CA LEU A 100 1.89 -7.11 3.20
C LEU A 100 2.87 -8.27 3.43
N LYS A 101 4.18 -8.01 3.40
CA LYS A 101 5.19 -8.98 3.88
C LYS A 101 4.96 -9.37 5.33
N ALA A 102 4.68 -8.41 6.23
CA ALA A 102 4.47 -8.67 7.65
C ALA A 102 3.21 -9.52 7.93
N LEU A 103 2.22 -9.47 7.04
CA LEU A 103 1.08 -10.41 7.06
C LEU A 103 1.42 -11.81 6.54
N GLY A 104 2.64 -12.04 6.03
CA GLY A 104 3.04 -13.29 5.38
C GLY A 104 2.67 -13.39 3.89
N HIS A 105 2.14 -12.31 3.31
CA HIS A 105 1.65 -12.27 1.93
C HIS A 105 2.38 -11.19 1.11
N PRO A 106 3.68 -11.40 0.79
CA PRO A 106 4.43 -10.43 0.01
C PRO A 106 3.84 -10.24 -1.40
N ILE A 107 4.02 -9.04 -1.96
CA ILE A 107 3.55 -8.68 -3.31
C ILE A 107 4.35 -9.47 -4.35
N LEU A 108 3.69 -9.99 -5.38
CA LEU A 108 4.37 -10.68 -6.47
C LEU A 108 5.34 -9.74 -7.21
N GLY A 109 6.50 -10.29 -7.60
CA GLY A 109 7.55 -9.53 -8.28
C GLY A 109 8.27 -8.50 -7.40
N ASP A 110 8.04 -8.49 -6.10
CA ASP A 110 8.74 -7.59 -5.17
C ASP A 110 10.20 -8.04 -4.95
N THR A 111 11.13 -7.31 -5.54
CA THR A 111 12.58 -7.61 -5.46
C THR A 111 13.23 -7.36 -4.10
N LEU A 112 12.51 -6.74 -3.14
CA LEU A 112 13.06 -6.37 -1.83
C LEU A 112 12.44 -7.18 -0.68
N TYR A 113 11.15 -7.48 -0.78
CA TYR A 113 10.37 -8.01 0.35
C TYR A 113 9.88 -9.44 0.13
N ALA A 114 9.83 -9.91 -1.10
CA ALA A 114 9.50 -11.29 -1.42
C ALA A 114 10.76 -12.18 -1.41
N ASP A 115 10.58 -13.47 -1.14
CA ASP A 115 11.64 -14.45 -1.41
C ASP A 115 11.79 -14.70 -2.93
N ALA A 116 12.84 -15.44 -3.32
CA ALA A 116 13.12 -15.72 -4.73
C ALA A 116 11.96 -16.45 -5.44
N ARG A 117 11.22 -17.32 -4.73
CA ARG A 117 10.09 -18.06 -5.30
C ARG A 117 8.97 -17.11 -5.66
N VAL A 118 8.58 -16.23 -4.74
CA VAL A 118 7.48 -15.27 -4.92
C VAL A 118 7.86 -14.15 -5.88
N GLN A 119 9.10 -13.66 -5.80
CA GLN A 119 9.62 -12.65 -6.72
C GLN A 119 9.57 -13.15 -8.18
N ALA A 120 9.95 -14.40 -8.45
CA ALA A 120 9.96 -14.96 -9.81
C ALA A 120 8.56 -15.12 -10.44
N ARG A 121 7.47 -15.00 -9.66
CA ARG A 121 6.09 -15.19 -10.14
C ARG A 121 5.58 -14.04 -11.01
N ALA A 122 6.26 -12.90 -11.02
CA ALA A 122 5.91 -11.77 -11.87
C ALA A 122 7.19 -11.04 -12.33
N PRO A 123 7.22 -10.51 -13.57
CA PRO A 123 8.40 -9.83 -14.09
C PRO A 123 8.66 -8.46 -13.45
N ARG A 124 7.69 -7.94 -12.69
CA ARG A 124 7.73 -6.64 -12.01
C ARG A 124 6.88 -6.68 -10.75
N LEU A 125 7.07 -5.70 -9.88
CA LEU A 125 6.20 -5.45 -8.74
C LEU A 125 4.75 -5.24 -9.20
N LEU A 126 3.85 -6.12 -8.75
CA LEU A 126 2.40 -6.00 -8.98
C LEU A 126 1.75 -5.13 -7.91
N LEU A 127 2.16 -3.86 -7.87
CA LEU A 127 1.59 -2.79 -7.06
C LEU A 127 1.37 -1.57 -7.96
N HIS A 128 0.14 -1.07 -8.02
CA HIS A 128 -0.24 0.05 -8.89
C HIS A 128 -1.04 1.09 -8.13
N ALA A 129 -0.70 2.36 -8.31
CA ALA A 129 -1.50 3.47 -7.81
C ALA A 129 -2.69 3.68 -8.75
N SER A 130 -3.86 3.17 -8.37
CA SER A 130 -5.06 3.18 -9.23
C SER A 130 -5.82 4.50 -9.16
N SER A 131 -5.78 5.19 -8.02
CA SER A 131 -6.46 6.47 -7.84
C SER A 131 -5.75 7.40 -6.86
N LEU A 132 -5.79 8.70 -7.16
CA LEU A 132 -5.32 9.78 -6.31
C LEU A 132 -6.38 10.90 -6.30
N SER A 133 -6.93 11.19 -5.13
CA SER A 133 -7.79 12.35 -4.93
C SER A 133 -7.07 13.40 -4.08
N LEU A 134 -7.02 14.62 -4.58
CA LEU A 134 -6.39 15.76 -3.91
C LEU A 134 -7.48 16.71 -3.45
N ALA A 135 -7.55 17.01 -2.15
CA ALA A 135 -8.38 18.12 -1.69
C ALA A 135 -7.90 19.43 -2.35
N HIS A 136 -8.81 20.13 -3.02
CA HIS A 136 -8.53 21.47 -3.56
C HIS A 136 -9.26 22.48 -2.68
N PRO A 137 -8.56 23.43 -2.03
CA PRO A 137 -9.18 24.34 -1.05
C PRO A 137 -10.26 25.26 -1.64
N GLU A 138 -10.36 25.36 -2.97
CA GLU A 138 -11.36 26.18 -3.66
C GLU A 138 -12.50 25.34 -4.29
N ASN A 139 -12.40 24.00 -4.31
CA ASN A 139 -13.43 23.14 -4.94
C ASN A 139 -14.18 22.31 -3.89
N GLN A 140 -15.51 22.26 -4.03
CA GLN A 140 -16.36 21.40 -3.19
C GLN A 140 -16.20 19.91 -3.53
N GLU A 141 -15.80 19.60 -4.77
CA GLU A 141 -15.44 18.24 -5.22
C GLU A 141 -13.93 18.15 -5.49
N PRO A 142 -13.20 17.29 -4.77
CA PRO A 142 -11.76 17.13 -4.96
C PRO A 142 -11.47 16.49 -6.33
N PRO A 143 -10.54 17.01 -7.14
CA PRO A 143 -10.14 16.35 -8.38
C PRO A 143 -9.58 14.94 -8.08
N THR A 144 -10.12 13.96 -8.77
CA THR A 144 -9.67 12.56 -8.74
C THR A 144 -9.00 12.19 -10.05
N PHE A 145 -7.81 11.61 -9.95
CA PHE A 145 -7.05 11.08 -11.07
C PHE A 145 -7.06 9.56 -10.97
N GLU A 146 -7.36 8.88 -12.07
CA GLU A 146 -7.43 7.43 -12.13
C GLU A 146 -6.51 6.87 -13.20
N SER A 147 -5.98 5.67 -12.95
CA SER A 147 -5.18 4.91 -13.90
C SER A 147 -5.56 3.45 -13.79
N ALA A 148 -5.99 2.85 -14.90
CA ALA A 148 -6.32 1.44 -14.97
C ALA A 148 -5.14 0.55 -14.50
N VAL A 149 -5.47 -0.53 -13.78
CA VAL A 149 -4.48 -1.48 -13.27
C VAL A 149 -3.96 -2.34 -14.42
N PRO A 150 -2.64 -2.41 -14.67
CA PRO A 150 -2.08 -3.06 -15.85
C PRO A 150 -1.81 -4.57 -15.67
N PHE A 151 -2.44 -5.21 -14.69
CA PHE A 151 -2.25 -6.62 -14.33
C PHE A 151 -3.50 -7.19 -13.66
#